data_AF-A0A1C5NJ88-F1
#
_entry.id   AF-A0A1C5NJ88-F1
#
_cell.length_a   1.000
_cell.length_b   1.000
_cell.length_c   1.000
_cell.angle_alpha   90.00
_cell.angle_beta   90.00
_cell.angle_gamma   90.00
#
_symmetry.space_group_name_H-M   'P 1'
#
loop_
_entity.id
_entity.type
_entity.pdbx_description
1 polymer ?
#
loop_
_entity_poly.entity_id
_entity_poly.type
_entity_poly.pdbx_seq_one_letter_code
_entity_poly.pdbx_strand_id
1 'polypeptide(L)'
;MELIKAIMMQESGGRGLDPMQCSEGSFNTKYPKQPNGITDPEYSISCGVQEIKSCLERAGVKNPLDMENIKLALQSYNYGNGYLEWAKARGGYTLANAAEFSDMMAQRMGWSSYGDKQYVPHVLQYYAFGRIPTGIGNQAIVQVAASQEGKGGTTYWSWYGFGNRVEWCACFVSWCADQSGYIQSGAIPKFSLCSDGVKWFESKGRFRDASYTPVAGDIIFFDWGNNGTIDHVGIVESVSGGTVNTIEGNSGDKVARRSYSIGSSNIYGYGVPAY
;
A
#
# COMPACT_ATOMS: atom_id res chain seq x y z
N MET A 1 5.43 4.30 -4.55
CA MET A 1 6.76 3.65 -4.69
C MET A 1 6.68 2.13 -4.68
N GLU A 2 5.89 1.51 -3.80
CA GLU A 2 5.82 0.03 -3.71
C GLU A 2 5.24 -0.67 -4.95
N LEU A 3 4.28 -0.07 -5.66
CA LEU A 3 3.74 -0.64 -6.90
C LEU A 3 4.80 -0.75 -8.02
N ILE A 4 5.66 0.27 -8.15
CA ILE A 4 6.74 0.29 -9.15
C ILE A 4 7.76 -0.82 -8.87
N LYS A 5 8.09 -1.03 -7.59
CA LYS A 5 8.98 -2.14 -7.19
C LYS A 5 8.36 -3.51 -7.49
N ALA A 6 7.05 -3.66 -7.30
CA ALA A 6 6.34 -4.90 -7.63
C ALA A 6 6.35 -5.18 -9.14
N ILE A 7 6.15 -4.14 -9.96
CA ILE A 7 6.29 -4.22 -11.43
C ILE A 7 7.72 -4.64 -11.79
N MET A 8 8.74 -3.91 -11.32
CA MET A 8 10.15 -4.24 -11.59
C MET A 8 10.53 -5.66 -11.15
N MET A 9 9.98 -6.13 -10.02
CA MET A 9 10.19 -7.50 -9.55
C MET A 9 9.60 -8.51 -10.53
N GLN A 10 8.41 -8.25 -11.06
CA GLN A 10 7.78 -9.11 -12.06
C GLN A 10 8.52 -9.08 -13.41
N GLU A 11 9.00 -7.91 -13.84
CA GLU A 11 9.64 -7.74 -15.15
C GLU A 11 11.01 -8.41 -15.23
N SER A 12 11.83 -8.27 -14.19
CA SER A 12 13.22 -8.78 -14.25
C SER A 12 13.78 -9.24 -12.90
N GLY A 13 13.00 -9.16 -11.83
CA GLY A 13 13.53 -9.28 -10.47
C GLY A 13 14.48 -8.13 -10.10
N GLY A 14 14.39 -6.98 -10.79
CA GLY A 14 15.33 -5.86 -10.65
C GLY A 14 16.71 -6.11 -11.25
N ARG A 15 16.84 -7.06 -12.19
CA ARG A 15 18.11 -7.45 -12.81
C ARG A 15 18.22 -6.89 -14.24
N GLY A 16 19.44 -6.95 -14.77
CA GLY A 16 19.73 -6.56 -16.15
C GLY A 16 19.85 -5.05 -16.34
N LEU A 17 19.93 -4.64 -17.62
CA LEU A 17 20.09 -3.24 -18.00
C LEU A 17 18.76 -2.54 -18.31
N ASP A 18 17.68 -3.31 -18.52
CA ASP A 18 16.30 -2.83 -18.65
C ASP A 18 15.41 -3.44 -17.56
N PRO A 19 15.62 -3.09 -16.27
CA PRO A 19 14.90 -3.72 -15.16
C PRO A 19 13.38 -3.49 -15.16
N MET A 20 12.88 -2.47 -15.87
CA MET A 20 11.45 -2.23 -16.05
C MET A 20 10.88 -2.86 -17.34
N GLN A 21 11.71 -3.53 -18.15
CA GLN A 21 11.35 -4.11 -19.46
C GLN A 21 10.53 -3.14 -20.33
N CYS A 22 10.95 -1.87 -20.37
CA CYS A 22 10.20 -0.79 -21.00
C CYS A 22 10.81 -0.31 -22.32
N SER A 23 11.78 -1.05 -22.88
CA SER A 23 12.44 -0.71 -24.14
C SER A 23 11.47 -0.49 -25.30
N GLU A 24 10.39 -1.26 -25.38
CA GLU A 24 9.38 -1.17 -26.44
C GLU A 24 8.36 -0.04 -26.20
N GLY A 25 8.46 0.64 -25.05
CA GLY A 25 7.55 1.68 -24.60
C GLY A 25 7.59 2.97 -25.43
N SER A 26 6.57 3.79 -25.22
CA SER A 26 6.44 5.11 -25.83
C SER A 26 7.45 6.12 -25.25
N PHE A 27 7.78 6.00 -23.95
CA PHE A 27 8.70 6.91 -23.26
C PHE A 27 10.19 6.59 -23.50
N ASN A 28 10.52 5.44 -24.11
CA ASN A 28 11.86 5.21 -24.64
C ASN A 28 12.04 6.00 -25.94
N THR A 29 12.87 7.05 -25.88
CA THR A 29 13.22 7.92 -27.01
C THR A 29 14.71 7.86 -27.36
N LYS A 30 15.51 7.12 -26.57
CA LYS A 30 16.97 7.08 -26.68
C LYS A 30 17.51 5.77 -27.23
N TYR A 31 16.89 4.64 -26.89
CA TYR A 31 17.37 3.29 -27.23
C TYR A 31 16.46 2.61 -28.26
N PRO A 32 16.94 1.57 -28.98
CA PRO A 32 16.11 0.79 -29.89
C PRO A 32 14.84 0.25 -29.23
N LYS A 33 13.70 0.35 -29.93
CA LYS A 33 12.41 -0.17 -29.47
C LYS A 33 12.26 -1.66 -29.77
N GLN A 34 13.03 -2.46 -29.06
CA GLN A 34 13.03 -3.91 -29.14
C GLN A 34 13.28 -4.49 -27.74
N PRO A 35 12.98 -5.77 -27.49
CA PRO A 35 13.24 -6.41 -26.21
C PRO A 35 14.69 -6.18 -25.74
N ASN A 36 14.87 -5.70 -24.51
CA ASN A 36 16.17 -5.36 -23.90
C ASN A 36 17.02 -4.34 -24.70
N GLY A 37 16.39 -3.43 -25.45
CA GLY A 37 17.08 -2.37 -26.19
C GLY A 37 17.72 -1.29 -25.30
N ILE A 38 17.15 -1.01 -24.13
CA ILE A 38 17.71 -0.11 -23.13
C ILE A 38 18.91 -0.77 -22.45
N THR A 39 20.05 -0.10 -22.46
CA THR A 39 21.30 -0.56 -21.82
C THR A 39 21.69 0.27 -20.58
N ASP A 40 20.75 1.07 -20.07
CA ASP A 40 20.93 1.99 -18.95
C ASP A 40 19.81 1.76 -17.91
N PRO A 41 20.12 1.14 -16.76
CA PRO A 41 19.14 0.82 -15.73
C PRO A 41 18.39 2.05 -15.19
N GLU A 42 19.06 3.19 -15.02
CA GLU A 42 18.42 4.40 -14.49
C GLU A 42 17.45 4.99 -15.51
N TYR A 43 17.82 4.93 -16.79
CA TYR A 43 16.93 5.31 -17.89
C TYR A 43 15.72 4.37 -17.98
N SER A 44 15.92 3.05 -17.85
CA SER A 44 14.83 2.08 -17.80
C SER A 44 13.85 2.37 -16.65
N ILE A 45 14.36 2.63 -15.44
CA ILE A 45 13.53 3.02 -14.30
C ILE A 45 12.73 4.29 -14.63
N SER A 46 13.39 5.30 -15.21
CA SER A 46 12.75 6.57 -15.57
C SER A 46 11.62 6.37 -16.59
N CYS A 47 11.87 5.62 -17.66
CA CYS A 47 10.87 5.31 -18.68
C CYS A 47 9.72 4.46 -18.10
N GLY A 48 10.02 3.38 -17.39
CA GLY A 48 9.01 2.51 -16.77
C GLY A 48 8.12 3.26 -15.78
N VAL A 49 8.67 4.20 -15.01
CA VAL A 49 7.87 5.07 -14.13
C VAL A 49 6.89 5.95 -14.91
N GLN A 50 7.29 6.50 -16.07
CA GLN A 50 6.38 7.28 -16.91
C GLN A 50 5.31 6.40 -17.57
N GLU A 51 5.65 5.20 -18.03
CA GLU A 51 4.70 4.25 -18.60
C GLU A 51 3.59 3.89 -17.59
N ILE A 52 3.98 3.46 -16.37
CA ILE A 52 2.96 3.10 -15.36
C ILE A 52 2.19 4.33 -14.87
N LYS A 53 2.82 5.50 -14.74
CA LYS A 53 2.12 6.75 -14.41
C LYS A 53 1.03 7.04 -15.43
N SER A 54 1.34 6.96 -16.73
CA SER A 54 0.37 7.16 -17.80
C SER A 54 -0.78 6.14 -17.72
N CYS A 55 -0.47 4.88 -17.45
CA CYS A 55 -1.49 3.83 -17.28
C CYS A 55 -2.41 4.11 -16.09
N LEU A 56 -1.87 4.53 -14.93
CA LEU A 56 -2.64 4.84 -13.73
C LEU A 56 -3.56 6.05 -13.94
N GLU A 57 -3.05 7.12 -14.54
CA GLU A 57 -3.82 8.33 -14.86
C GLU A 57 -4.96 8.02 -15.83
N ARG A 58 -4.66 7.28 -16.92
CA ARG A 58 -5.66 6.89 -17.91
C ARG A 58 -6.68 5.91 -17.38
N ALA A 59 -6.30 5.01 -16.48
CA ALA A 59 -7.23 4.12 -15.80
C ALA A 59 -8.14 4.87 -14.82
N GLY A 60 -7.76 6.07 -14.39
CA GLY A 60 -8.54 6.88 -13.45
C GLY A 60 -8.32 6.46 -11.99
N VAL A 61 -7.15 5.91 -11.66
CA VAL A 61 -6.80 5.48 -10.30
C VAL A 61 -6.86 6.67 -9.35
N LYS A 62 -7.72 6.58 -8.34
CA LYS A 62 -7.93 7.68 -7.38
C LYS A 62 -6.98 7.64 -6.19
N ASN A 63 -6.66 6.43 -5.73
CA ASN A 63 -5.83 6.20 -4.56
C ASN A 63 -5.28 4.75 -4.56
N PRO A 64 -4.34 4.39 -3.67
CA PRO A 64 -3.75 3.06 -3.63
C PRO A 64 -4.71 1.89 -3.33
N LEU A 65 -5.94 2.16 -2.87
CA LEU A 65 -6.97 1.13 -2.63
C LEU A 65 -7.90 0.93 -3.83
N ASP A 66 -7.78 1.74 -4.88
CA ASP A 66 -8.57 1.63 -6.11
C ASP A 66 -8.09 0.45 -6.97
N MET A 67 -8.23 -0.75 -6.40
CA MET A 67 -7.69 -1.98 -6.96
C MET A 67 -8.34 -2.33 -8.30
N GLU A 68 -9.55 -1.89 -8.57
CA GLU A 68 -10.19 -2.05 -9.88
C GLU A 68 -9.39 -1.34 -10.96
N ASN A 69 -9.13 -0.04 -10.78
CA ASN A 69 -8.38 0.76 -11.76
C ASN A 69 -6.88 0.46 -11.73
N ILE A 70 -6.31 0.07 -10.58
CA ILE A 70 -4.91 -0.37 -10.49
C ILE A 70 -4.69 -1.65 -11.30
N LYS A 71 -5.59 -2.64 -11.20
CA LYS A 71 -5.49 -3.87 -12.01
C LYS A 71 -5.59 -3.57 -13.50
N LEU A 72 -6.48 -2.66 -13.89
CA LEU A 72 -6.59 -2.18 -15.27
C LEU A 72 -5.29 -1.50 -15.76
N ALA A 73 -4.71 -0.62 -14.95
CA ALA A 73 -3.45 0.05 -15.26
C ALA A 73 -2.29 -0.94 -15.40
N LEU A 74 -2.18 -1.91 -14.48
CA LEU A 74 -1.14 -2.94 -14.51
C LEU A 74 -1.22 -3.79 -15.78
N GLN A 75 -2.40 -4.29 -16.13
CA GLN A 75 -2.53 -5.07 -17.36
C GLN A 75 -2.28 -4.20 -18.61
N SER A 76 -2.58 -2.91 -18.55
CA SER A 76 -2.26 -1.95 -19.63
C SER A 76 -0.76 -1.67 -19.74
N TYR A 77 0.00 -1.74 -18.64
CA TYR A 77 1.47 -1.69 -18.69
C TYR A 77 2.02 -2.89 -19.47
N ASN A 78 1.48 -4.09 -19.22
CA ASN A 78 1.92 -5.32 -19.88
C ASN A 78 1.54 -5.43 -21.36
N TYR A 79 0.32 -5.01 -21.74
CA TYR A 79 -0.18 -5.09 -23.12
C TYR A 79 -0.04 -3.79 -23.91
N GLY A 80 0.44 -2.74 -23.26
CA GLY A 80 0.47 -1.40 -23.82
C GLY A 80 -0.91 -0.75 -23.97
N ASN A 81 -0.88 0.45 -24.57
CA ASN A 81 -1.97 1.42 -24.51
C ASN A 81 -3.30 0.99 -25.15
N GLY A 82 -3.29 -0.02 -26.03
CA GLY A 82 -4.48 -0.53 -26.71
C GLY A 82 -5.43 -1.33 -25.83
N TYR A 83 -4.90 -1.97 -24.76
CA TYR A 83 -5.73 -2.78 -23.86
C TYR A 83 -6.67 -1.93 -23.00
N LEU A 84 -6.21 -0.76 -22.55
CA LEU A 84 -6.93 0.05 -21.57
C LEU A 84 -8.35 0.43 -22.04
N GLU A 85 -8.45 1.01 -23.24
CA GLU A 85 -9.75 1.41 -23.81
C GLU A 85 -10.60 0.19 -24.17
N TRP A 86 -9.96 -0.85 -24.71
CA TRP A 86 -10.62 -2.10 -25.06
C TRP A 86 -11.28 -2.77 -23.84
N ALA A 87 -10.58 -2.80 -22.70
CA ALA A 87 -11.08 -3.37 -21.46
C ALA A 87 -12.16 -2.49 -20.83
N LYS A 88 -12.00 -1.15 -20.83
CA LYS A 88 -13.04 -0.23 -20.32
C LYS A 88 -14.38 -0.40 -21.04
N ALA A 89 -14.36 -0.56 -22.36
CA ALA A 89 -15.56 -0.83 -23.15
C ALA A 89 -16.26 -2.16 -22.77
N ARG A 90 -15.57 -3.02 -22.00
CA ARG A 90 -15.99 -4.37 -21.58
C ARG A 90 -16.06 -4.52 -20.05
N GLY A 91 -16.24 -3.42 -19.33
CA GLY A 91 -16.40 -3.43 -17.87
C GLY A 91 -15.09 -3.46 -17.07
N GLY A 92 -13.96 -3.14 -17.68
CA GLY A 92 -12.67 -3.00 -17.01
C GLY A 92 -11.83 -4.28 -17.02
N TYR A 93 -10.92 -4.40 -16.05
CA TYR A 93 -10.02 -5.54 -15.96
C TYR A 93 -10.75 -6.80 -15.44
N THR A 94 -10.59 -7.90 -16.17
CA THR A 94 -10.82 -9.27 -15.67
C THR A 94 -9.75 -10.18 -16.26
N LEU A 95 -9.51 -11.35 -15.63
CA LEU A 95 -8.62 -12.37 -16.21
C LEU A 95 -9.11 -12.86 -17.59
N ALA A 96 -10.43 -12.93 -17.78
CA ALA A 96 -11.04 -13.29 -19.05
C ALA A 96 -10.75 -12.25 -20.14
N ASN A 97 -10.92 -10.96 -19.81
CA ASN A 97 -10.60 -9.85 -20.71
C ASN A 97 -9.11 -9.85 -21.08
N ALA A 98 -8.22 -10.10 -20.11
CA ALA A 98 -6.78 -10.19 -20.38
C ALA A 98 -6.45 -11.36 -21.33
N ALA A 99 -7.03 -12.55 -21.09
CA ALA A 99 -6.83 -13.72 -21.94
C ALA A 99 -7.34 -13.50 -23.37
N GLU A 100 -8.56 -12.98 -23.53
CA GLU A 100 -9.15 -12.71 -24.84
C GLU A 100 -8.34 -11.68 -25.64
N PHE A 101 -7.91 -10.59 -25.01
CA PHE A 101 -7.09 -9.58 -25.69
C PHE A 101 -5.75 -10.16 -26.14
N SER A 102 -5.10 -10.95 -25.29
CA SER A 102 -3.84 -11.63 -25.62
C SER A 102 -4.00 -12.56 -26.82
N ASP A 103 -5.04 -13.39 -26.84
CA ASP A 103 -5.29 -14.34 -27.94
C ASP A 103 -5.62 -13.60 -29.26
N MET A 104 -6.45 -12.56 -29.18
CA MET A 104 -6.78 -11.71 -30.32
C MET A 104 -5.52 -11.04 -30.91
N MET A 105 -4.66 -10.49 -30.06
CA MET A 105 -3.44 -9.81 -30.51
C MET A 105 -2.38 -10.78 -31.02
N ALA A 106 -2.20 -11.93 -30.35
CA ALA A 106 -1.29 -12.97 -30.81
C ALA A 106 -1.69 -13.47 -32.21
N GLN A 107 -2.97 -13.75 -32.42
CA GLN A 107 -3.50 -14.15 -33.74
C GLN A 107 -3.27 -13.06 -34.79
N ARG A 108 -3.57 -11.80 -34.46
CA ARG A 108 -3.41 -10.66 -35.38
C ARG A 108 -1.96 -10.44 -35.80
N MET A 109 -1.01 -10.68 -34.89
CA MET A 109 0.42 -10.47 -35.12
C MET A 109 1.12 -11.73 -35.66
N GLY A 110 0.45 -12.88 -35.69
CA GLY A 110 1.06 -14.17 -36.02
C GLY A 110 2.06 -14.63 -34.95
N TRP A 111 1.87 -14.24 -33.69
CA TRP A 111 2.74 -14.59 -32.56
C TRP A 111 2.17 -15.78 -31.77
N SER A 112 3.04 -16.51 -31.07
CA SER A 112 2.63 -17.61 -30.20
C SER A 112 1.95 -17.15 -28.91
N SER A 113 2.22 -15.92 -28.47
CA SER A 113 1.57 -15.26 -27.33
C SER A 113 1.72 -13.74 -27.45
N TYR A 114 0.89 -12.99 -26.72
CA TYR A 114 1.00 -11.54 -26.59
C TYR A 114 0.93 -11.17 -25.11
N GLY A 115 2.06 -10.74 -24.55
CA GLY A 115 2.25 -10.42 -23.13
C GLY A 115 1.85 -11.55 -22.16
N ASP A 116 1.58 -11.19 -20.90
CA ASP A 116 1.27 -12.10 -19.81
C ASP A 116 -0.21 -11.98 -19.38
N LYS A 117 -0.99 -13.04 -19.63
CA LYS A 117 -2.41 -13.14 -19.25
C LYS A 117 -2.64 -13.06 -17.73
N GLN A 118 -1.62 -13.41 -16.96
CA GLN A 118 -1.62 -13.44 -15.50
C GLN A 118 -0.76 -12.31 -14.90
N TYR A 119 -0.45 -11.28 -15.68
CA TYR A 119 0.42 -10.19 -15.26
C TYR A 119 -0.02 -9.54 -13.95
N VAL A 120 -1.31 -9.22 -13.84
CA VAL A 120 -1.88 -8.62 -12.63
C VAL A 120 -1.66 -9.49 -11.39
N PRO A 121 -2.11 -10.75 -11.30
CA PRO A 121 -1.84 -11.57 -10.12
C PRO A 121 -0.33 -11.76 -9.86
N HIS A 122 0.50 -11.83 -10.91
CA HIS A 122 1.95 -11.93 -10.75
C HIS A 122 2.59 -10.65 -10.17
N VAL A 123 2.18 -9.46 -10.58
CA VAL A 123 2.65 -8.20 -9.96
C VAL A 123 2.10 -8.08 -8.54
N LEU A 124 0.81 -8.35 -8.37
CA LEU A 124 0.10 -8.20 -7.11
C LEU A 124 0.59 -9.16 -6.01
N GLN A 125 1.28 -10.25 -6.37
CA GLN A 125 1.96 -11.10 -5.39
C GLN A 125 3.11 -10.37 -4.66
N TYR A 126 3.68 -9.32 -5.25
CA TYR A 126 4.76 -8.49 -4.68
C TYR A 126 4.25 -7.15 -4.14
N TYR A 127 3.00 -6.78 -4.45
CA TYR A 127 2.38 -5.58 -3.96
C TYR A 127 1.62 -5.89 -2.67
N ALA A 128 1.93 -5.18 -1.57
CA ALA A 128 1.31 -5.41 -0.26
C ALA A 128 -0.23 -5.41 -0.31
N PHE A 129 -0.82 -4.60 -1.20
CA PHE A 129 -2.27 -4.49 -1.38
C PHE A 129 -2.86 -5.53 -2.37
N GLY A 130 -2.01 -6.22 -3.13
CA GLY A 130 -2.39 -7.21 -4.14
C GLY A 130 -2.62 -8.63 -3.60
N ARG A 131 -2.13 -8.92 -2.39
CA ARG A 131 -2.39 -10.16 -1.63
C ARG A 131 -3.71 -10.15 -0.87
N ILE A 132 -4.54 -9.12 -1.05
CA ILE A 132 -5.78 -8.92 -0.32
C ILE A 132 -6.95 -9.46 -1.17
N PRO A 133 -7.62 -10.56 -0.77
CA PRO A 133 -8.93 -10.91 -1.30
C PRO A 133 -9.87 -9.73 -1.03
N THR A 134 -10.58 -9.27 -2.05
CA THR A 134 -11.54 -8.16 -1.98
C THR A 134 -12.51 -8.36 -0.82
N GLY A 135 -12.30 -7.65 0.30
CA GLY A 135 -13.15 -7.74 1.50
C GLY A 135 -12.58 -7.27 2.84
N ILE A 136 -11.40 -6.64 2.94
CA ILE A 136 -10.76 -6.37 4.25
C ILE A 136 -10.04 -5.01 4.28
N GLY A 137 -10.77 -3.90 4.43
CA GLY A 137 -10.18 -2.56 4.56
C GLY A 137 -9.22 -2.45 5.76
N ASN A 138 -9.52 -3.12 6.88
CA ASN A 138 -8.69 -3.17 8.07
C ASN A 138 -7.25 -3.69 7.89
N GLN A 139 -6.98 -4.50 6.86
CA GLN A 139 -5.65 -5.13 6.72
C GLN A 139 -4.62 -4.23 6.04
N ALA A 140 -5.04 -3.22 5.27
CA ALA A 140 -4.09 -2.42 4.50
C ALA A 140 -3.13 -1.63 5.41
N ILE A 141 -3.67 -0.99 6.46
CA ILE A 141 -2.87 -0.25 7.45
C ILE A 141 -1.94 -1.18 8.23
N VAL A 142 -2.38 -2.41 8.52
CA VAL A 142 -1.56 -3.44 9.19
C VAL A 142 -0.38 -3.85 8.31
N GLN A 143 -0.61 -4.11 7.02
CA GLN A 143 0.46 -4.48 6.09
C GLN A 143 1.46 -3.32 5.86
N VAL A 144 0.95 -2.09 5.76
CA VAL A 144 1.81 -0.90 5.70
C VAL A 144 2.67 -0.82 6.95
N ALA A 145 2.09 -0.93 8.14
CA ALA A 145 2.84 -0.90 9.39
C ALA A 145 3.87 -2.04 9.46
N ALA A 146 3.50 -3.26 9.08
CA ALA A 146 4.37 -4.44 9.11
C ALA A 146 5.60 -4.27 8.20
N SER A 147 5.43 -3.63 7.03
CA SER A 147 6.53 -3.33 6.10
C SER A 147 7.57 -2.34 6.64
N GLN A 148 7.29 -1.72 7.79
CA GLN A 148 8.16 -0.75 8.43
C GLN A 148 8.94 -1.32 9.63
N GLU A 149 8.75 -2.59 9.98
CA GLU A 149 9.43 -3.21 11.13
C GLU A 149 10.95 -2.97 11.12
N GLY A 150 11.48 -2.60 12.28
CA GLY A 150 12.90 -2.31 12.50
C GLY A 150 13.35 -0.91 12.08
N LYS A 151 12.54 -0.12 11.37
CA LYS A 151 12.93 1.22 10.90
C LYS A 151 12.85 2.27 12.01
N GLY A 152 13.77 3.24 11.97
CA GLY A 152 13.77 4.41 12.85
C GLY A 152 12.81 5.51 12.40
N GLY A 153 12.64 6.56 13.22
CA GLY A 153 11.50 7.47 13.08
C GLY A 153 11.61 8.61 12.08
N THR A 154 12.79 8.87 11.48
CA THR A 154 13.05 10.06 10.63
C THR A 154 12.02 10.25 9.53
N THR A 155 11.60 9.16 8.89
CA THR A 155 10.57 9.21 7.85
C THR A 155 9.25 9.78 8.38
N TYR A 156 8.82 9.38 9.57
CA TYR A 156 7.47 9.66 10.06
C TYR A 156 7.34 11.07 10.62
N TRP A 157 8.28 11.53 11.46
CA TRP A 157 8.20 12.89 12.00
C TRP A 157 8.48 13.94 10.92
N SER A 158 9.39 13.68 9.97
CA SER A 158 9.66 14.60 8.86
C SER A 158 8.48 14.67 7.89
N TRP A 159 7.84 13.54 7.56
CA TRP A 159 6.60 13.54 6.77
C TRP A 159 5.48 14.33 7.46
N TYR A 160 5.39 14.24 8.79
CA TYR A 160 4.38 14.98 9.52
C TYR A 160 4.61 16.50 9.42
N GLY A 161 5.87 16.93 9.37
CA GLY A 161 6.30 18.32 9.22
C GLY A 161 7.32 18.79 10.27
N PHE A 162 7.84 17.90 11.11
CA PHE A 162 8.83 18.24 12.12
C PHE A 162 10.25 18.24 11.55
N GLY A 163 11.00 19.31 11.79
CA GLY A 163 12.40 19.43 11.34
C GLY A 163 13.43 18.68 12.21
N ASN A 164 13.03 18.19 13.39
CA ASN A 164 13.90 17.50 14.35
C ASN A 164 13.15 16.31 14.99
N ARG A 165 13.88 15.42 15.69
CA ARG A 165 13.28 14.28 16.41
C ARG A 165 12.22 14.78 17.40
N VAL A 166 11.05 14.15 17.33
CA VAL A 166 9.97 14.22 18.34
C VAL A 166 9.56 12.80 18.70
N GLU A 167 8.79 12.61 19.77
CA GLU A 167 8.11 11.33 20.00
C GLU A 167 7.15 11.06 18.85
N TRP A 168 7.31 9.92 18.18
CA TRP A 168 6.83 9.75 16.81
C TRP A 168 5.83 8.59 16.61
N CYS A 169 5.34 7.98 17.70
CA CYS A 169 4.34 6.92 17.64
C CYS A 169 3.07 7.35 16.88
N ALA A 170 2.51 8.53 17.20
CA ALA A 170 1.34 9.09 16.50
C ALA A 170 1.64 9.50 15.05
N CYS A 171 2.83 10.07 14.80
CA CYS A 171 3.29 10.37 13.44
C CYS A 171 3.35 9.10 12.58
N PHE A 172 3.82 7.99 13.15
CA PHE A 172 3.85 6.69 12.49
C PHE A 172 2.45 6.17 12.15
N VAL A 173 1.51 6.19 13.10
CA VAL A 173 0.12 5.78 12.83
C VAL A 173 -0.52 6.64 11.75
N SER A 174 -0.32 7.97 11.80
CA SER A 174 -0.79 8.90 10.77
C SER A 174 -0.17 8.64 9.41
N TRP A 175 1.14 8.33 9.37
CA TRP A 175 1.82 7.98 8.12
C TRP A 175 1.25 6.69 7.54
N CYS A 176 1.06 5.65 8.36
CA CYS A 176 0.46 4.39 7.93
C CYS A 176 -0.98 4.59 7.41
N ALA A 177 -1.77 5.45 8.08
CA ALA A 177 -3.09 5.84 7.62
C ALA A 177 -3.05 6.57 6.26
N ASP A 178 -2.12 7.51 6.07
CA ASP A 178 -1.92 8.22 4.80
C ASP A 178 -1.56 7.27 3.65
N GLN A 179 -0.56 6.41 3.88
CA GLN A 179 -0.12 5.42 2.89
C GLN A 179 -1.22 4.41 2.54
N SER A 180 -2.19 4.24 3.44
CA SER A 180 -3.35 3.38 3.23
C SER A 180 -4.57 4.13 2.69
N GLY A 181 -4.49 5.44 2.45
CA GLY A 181 -5.62 6.25 1.97
C GLY A 181 -6.68 6.59 3.03
N TYR A 182 -6.42 6.31 4.31
CA TYR A 182 -7.38 6.47 5.41
C TYR A 182 -7.52 7.89 5.93
N ILE A 183 -6.54 8.75 5.68
CA ILE A 183 -6.70 10.19 5.92
C ILE A 183 -7.62 10.80 4.88
N GLN A 184 -7.44 10.45 3.60
CA GLN A 184 -8.21 11.00 2.48
C GLN A 184 -9.67 10.55 2.51
N SER A 185 -9.93 9.28 2.85
CA SER A 185 -11.30 8.78 3.04
C SER A 185 -11.97 9.29 4.32
N GLY A 186 -11.21 9.90 5.24
CA GLY A 186 -11.72 10.35 6.54
C GLY A 186 -11.93 9.23 7.55
N ALA A 187 -11.42 8.03 7.28
CA ALA A 187 -11.52 6.87 8.17
C ALA A 187 -10.66 7.03 9.44
N ILE A 188 -9.49 7.69 9.33
CA ILE A 188 -8.53 7.96 10.41
C ILE A 188 -8.03 9.41 10.28
N PRO A 189 -7.89 10.18 11.37
CA PRO A 189 -7.37 11.54 11.31
C PRO A 189 -5.85 11.56 11.06
N LYS A 190 -5.32 12.69 10.60
CA LYS A 190 -3.89 13.01 10.72
C LYS A 190 -3.64 13.63 12.11
N PHE A 191 -2.80 13.02 12.93
CA PHE A 191 -2.48 13.46 14.29
C PHE A 191 -1.03 13.14 14.71
N SER A 192 -0.42 14.01 15.51
CA SER A 192 0.92 13.80 16.11
C SER A 192 0.90 13.71 17.63
N LEU A 193 -0.26 13.97 18.25
CA LEU A 193 -0.49 13.81 19.69
C LEU A 193 -1.50 12.69 19.90
N CYS A 194 -1.17 11.70 20.74
CA CYS A 194 -2.03 10.54 20.98
C CYS A 194 -3.43 10.95 21.49
N SER A 195 -3.48 11.96 22.36
CA SER A 195 -4.73 12.51 22.91
C SER A 195 -5.63 13.15 21.85
N ASP A 196 -5.09 13.72 20.77
CA ASP A 196 -5.90 14.24 19.66
C ASP A 196 -6.53 13.11 18.85
N GLY A 197 -5.81 11.99 18.68
CA GLY A 197 -6.35 10.77 18.08
C GLY A 197 -7.54 10.23 18.88
N VAL A 198 -7.37 10.08 20.20
CA VAL A 198 -8.44 9.67 21.12
C VAL A 198 -9.66 10.58 20.99
N LYS A 199 -9.49 11.89 21.19
CA LYS A 199 -10.58 12.88 21.10
C LYS A 199 -11.32 12.82 19.77
N TRP A 200 -10.60 12.59 18.67
CA TRP A 200 -11.24 12.45 17.36
C TRP A 200 -12.14 11.21 17.30
N PHE A 201 -11.65 10.04 17.72
CA PHE A 201 -12.47 8.81 17.73
C PHE A 201 -13.67 8.93 18.68
N GLU A 202 -13.48 9.57 19.85
CA GLU A 202 -14.57 9.87 20.79
C GLU A 202 -15.63 10.76 20.14
N SER A 203 -15.23 11.84 19.46
CA SER A 203 -16.15 12.77 18.78
C SER A 203 -16.99 12.11 17.68
N LYS A 204 -16.55 10.94 17.19
CA LYS A 204 -17.27 10.14 16.19
C LYS A 204 -18.12 9.03 16.82
N GLY A 205 -18.05 8.81 18.14
CA GLY A 205 -18.69 7.67 18.82
C GLY A 205 -17.97 6.33 18.60
N ARG A 206 -16.67 6.38 18.29
CA ARG A 206 -15.87 5.26 17.76
C ARG A 206 -14.66 4.92 18.60
N PHE A 207 -14.62 5.46 19.81
CA PHE A 207 -13.69 5.02 20.83
C PHE A 207 -14.33 3.90 21.65
N ARG A 208 -13.53 2.92 22.04
CA ARG A 208 -13.92 1.80 22.90
C ARG A 208 -12.89 1.69 24.03
N ASP A 209 -13.34 1.33 25.23
CA ASP A 209 -12.45 1.14 26.36
C ASP A 209 -11.59 -0.13 26.23
N ALA A 210 -10.69 -0.34 27.19
CA ALA A 210 -9.73 -1.44 27.20
C ALA A 210 -10.34 -2.86 27.27
N SER A 211 -11.63 -3.00 27.61
CA SER A 211 -12.32 -4.30 27.68
C SER A 211 -12.81 -4.79 26.31
N TYR A 212 -12.89 -3.90 25.32
CA TYR A 212 -13.24 -4.27 23.96
C TYR A 212 -12.22 -5.24 23.36
N THR A 213 -12.71 -6.25 22.62
CA THR A 213 -11.84 -7.15 21.85
C THR A 213 -11.59 -6.51 20.48
N PRO A 214 -10.38 -5.98 20.23
CA PRO A 214 -10.11 -5.27 18.99
C PRO A 214 -10.01 -6.21 17.79
N VAL A 215 -10.14 -5.64 16.61
CA VAL A 215 -9.82 -6.32 15.35
C VAL A 215 -8.56 -5.72 14.74
N ALA A 216 -7.95 -6.45 13.81
CA ALA A 216 -6.85 -5.93 13.01
C ALA A 216 -7.23 -4.57 12.41
N GLY A 217 -6.28 -3.62 12.42
CA GLY A 217 -6.47 -2.26 11.94
C GLY A 217 -6.93 -1.25 12.99
N ASP A 218 -7.58 -1.69 14.08
CA ASP A 218 -7.96 -0.79 15.18
C ASP A 218 -6.71 -0.06 15.73
N ILE A 219 -6.90 1.18 16.16
CA ILE A 219 -5.83 2.02 16.72
C ILE A 219 -5.85 1.85 18.23
N ILE A 220 -4.80 1.28 18.80
CA ILE A 220 -4.68 1.06 20.25
C ILE A 220 -3.96 2.23 20.90
N PHE A 221 -4.46 2.72 22.02
CA PHE A 221 -3.90 3.82 22.81
C PHE A 221 -3.55 3.33 24.22
N PHE A 222 -2.48 3.89 24.78
CA PHE A 222 -1.96 3.49 26.09
C PHE A 222 -1.87 4.67 27.06
N ASP A 223 -2.11 4.38 28.34
CA ASP A 223 -1.88 5.24 29.50
C ASP A 223 -0.99 4.45 30.47
N TRP A 224 0.31 4.71 30.40
CA TRP A 224 1.31 4.00 31.19
C TRP A 224 1.35 4.61 32.59
N GLY A 225 1.02 3.77 33.58
CA GLY A 225 0.94 4.22 34.96
C GLY A 225 -0.41 4.83 35.35
N ASN A 226 -1.40 4.80 34.45
CA ASN A 226 -2.81 5.14 34.72
C ASN A 226 -2.96 6.55 35.33
N ASN A 227 -2.27 7.52 34.73
CA ASN A 227 -2.21 8.89 35.22
C ASN A 227 -3.14 9.84 34.43
N GLY A 228 -3.89 9.31 33.45
CA GLY A 228 -4.79 10.05 32.58
C GLY A 228 -4.13 10.67 31.35
N THR A 229 -2.82 10.48 31.17
CA THR A 229 -2.09 10.92 29.98
C THR A 229 -2.05 9.81 28.95
N ILE A 230 -2.30 10.14 27.68
CA ILE A 230 -2.21 9.17 26.59
C ILE A 230 -0.77 9.13 26.09
N ASP A 231 0.02 8.21 26.61
CA ASP A 231 1.47 8.15 26.40
C ASP A 231 1.87 7.56 25.05
N HIS A 232 1.09 6.60 24.54
CA HIS A 232 1.47 5.84 23.36
C HIS A 232 0.30 5.44 22.48
N VAL A 233 0.59 5.11 21.23
CA VAL A 233 -0.38 4.65 20.23
C VAL A 233 0.27 3.66 19.27
N GLY A 234 -0.49 2.65 18.85
CA GLY A 234 -0.09 1.64 17.89
C GLY A 234 -1.23 1.20 16.97
N ILE A 235 -0.93 0.25 16.08
CA ILE A 235 -1.92 -0.38 15.20
C ILE A 235 -2.07 -1.83 15.62
N VAL A 236 -3.31 -2.30 15.81
CA VAL A 236 -3.61 -3.70 16.10
C VAL A 236 -3.33 -4.54 14.85
N GLU A 237 -2.41 -5.50 14.95
CA GLU A 237 -2.08 -6.44 13.88
C GLU A 237 -3.02 -7.65 13.91
N SER A 238 -3.24 -8.21 15.09
CA SER A 238 -4.11 -9.39 15.29
C SER A 238 -4.50 -9.55 16.76
N VAL A 239 -5.49 -10.40 17.01
CA VAL A 239 -5.83 -10.87 18.36
C VAL A 239 -5.82 -12.39 18.37
N SER A 240 -5.12 -12.99 19.33
CA SER A 240 -5.07 -14.44 19.50
C SER A 240 -5.00 -14.81 20.98
N GLY A 241 -5.86 -15.74 21.41
CA GLY A 241 -5.83 -16.25 22.79
C GLY A 241 -5.96 -15.18 23.87
N GLY A 242 -6.74 -14.12 23.64
CA GLY A 242 -6.88 -12.98 24.57
C GLY A 242 -5.69 -12.00 24.58
N THR A 243 -4.72 -12.20 23.70
CA THR A 243 -3.57 -11.31 23.48
C THR A 243 -3.80 -10.46 22.25
N VAL A 244 -3.64 -9.15 22.38
CA VAL A 244 -3.59 -8.19 21.27
C VAL A 244 -2.14 -8.05 20.82
N ASN A 245 -1.88 -8.36 19.55
CA ASN A 245 -0.59 -8.13 18.91
C ASN A 245 -0.65 -6.83 18.12
N THR A 246 0.39 -6.01 18.24
CA THR A 246 0.42 -4.64 17.71
C THR A 246 1.69 -4.40 16.90
N ILE A 247 1.64 -3.40 16.04
CA ILE A 247 2.81 -2.81 15.40
C ILE A 247 2.87 -1.34 15.82
N GLU A 248 3.97 -0.96 16.48
CA GLU A 248 4.11 0.32 17.15
C GLU A 248 5.36 1.04 16.65
N GLY A 249 5.18 2.31 16.28
CA GLY A 249 6.29 3.24 16.06
C GLY A 249 6.85 3.74 17.38
N ASN A 250 8.12 4.12 17.39
CA ASN A 250 8.82 4.65 18.56
C ASN A 250 8.88 3.67 19.75
N SER A 251 8.79 2.37 19.47
CA SER A 251 8.91 1.32 20.48
C SER A 251 10.37 0.88 20.58
N GLY A 252 11.12 1.51 21.49
CA GLY A 252 12.59 1.38 21.52
C GLY A 252 13.28 2.10 20.36
N ASP A 253 12.77 3.29 20.01
CA ASP A 253 13.23 4.15 18.90
C ASP A 253 13.23 3.47 17.51
N LYS A 254 12.36 2.47 17.34
CA LYS A 254 12.09 1.80 16.06
C LYS A 254 10.63 1.38 15.96
N VAL A 255 10.22 0.97 14.76
CA VAL A 255 8.98 0.22 14.57
C VAL A 255 9.20 -1.19 15.10
N ALA A 256 8.37 -1.63 16.05
CA ALA A 256 8.47 -2.96 16.63
C ALA A 256 7.09 -3.57 16.87
N ARG A 257 7.04 -4.91 16.85
CA ARG A 257 5.88 -5.64 17.33
C ARG A 257 5.85 -5.73 18.85
N ARG A 258 4.65 -5.62 19.42
CA ARG A 258 4.38 -5.82 20.84
C ARG A 258 3.13 -6.65 21.04
N SER A 259 2.93 -7.11 22.27
CA SER A 259 1.79 -7.95 22.65
C SER A 259 1.32 -7.58 24.04
N TYR A 260 0.00 -7.50 24.23
CA TYR A 260 -0.63 -7.13 25.50
C TYR A 260 -1.88 -7.97 25.72
N SER A 261 -2.17 -8.34 26.96
CA SER A 261 -3.46 -8.93 27.30
C SER A 261 -4.59 -7.91 27.09
N ILE A 262 -5.72 -8.35 26.54
CA ILE A 262 -6.95 -7.54 26.52
C ILE A 262 -7.30 -7.13 27.96
N GLY A 263 -7.75 -5.88 28.15
CA GLY A 263 -8.05 -5.34 29.48
C GLY A 263 -6.84 -5.04 30.35
N SER A 264 -5.62 -5.11 29.81
CA SER A 264 -4.41 -4.68 30.52
C SER A 264 -4.56 -3.23 31.00
N SER A 265 -4.14 -2.95 32.23
CA SER A 265 -4.22 -1.61 32.84
C SER A 265 -3.39 -0.55 32.13
N ASN A 266 -2.48 -0.95 31.23
CA ASN A 266 -1.71 -0.02 30.41
C ASN A 266 -2.46 0.43 29.15
N ILE A 267 -3.52 -0.28 28.78
CA ILE A 267 -4.34 0.04 27.61
C ILE A 267 -5.37 1.07 28.04
N TYR A 268 -5.34 2.23 27.39
CA TYR A 268 -6.35 3.25 27.59
C TYR A 268 -7.64 2.91 26.82
N GLY A 269 -7.48 2.45 25.57
CA GLY A 269 -8.60 2.01 24.75
C GLY A 269 -8.25 1.90 23.28
N TYR A 270 -9.28 1.85 22.45
CA TYR A 270 -9.19 1.58 21.02
C TYR A 270 -10.02 2.58 20.21
N GLY A 271 -9.40 3.20 19.20
CA GLY A 271 -10.10 3.88 18.12
C GLY A 271 -10.45 2.89 17.02
N VAL A 272 -11.73 2.86 16.60
CA VAL A 272 -12.25 1.92 15.61
C VAL A 272 -12.52 2.66 14.27
N PRO A 273 -11.66 2.55 13.24
CA PRO A 273 -11.81 3.26 11.95
C PRO A 273 -12.93 2.74 11.04
N ALA A 274 -13.44 3.56 10.10
CA ALA A 274 -14.52 3.19 9.16
C ALA A 274 -13.88 3.08 7.80
N TYR A 275 -13.33 1.89 7.54
CA TYR A 275 -12.69 1.58 6.28
C TYR A 275 -13.67 1.56 5.11
#